data_AF-A0A0K3BKB5-F1
#
_entry.id   AF-A0A0K3BKB5-F1
#
_cell.length_a   1.000
_cell.length_b   1.000
_cell.length_c   1.000
_cell.angle_alpha   90.00
_cell.angle_beta   90.00
_cell.angle_gamma   90.00
#
_symmetry.space_group_name_H-M   'P 1'
#
loop_
_entity.id
_entity.type
_entity.pdbx_description
1 polymer ?
#
loop_
_entity_poly.entity_id
_entity_poly.type
_entity_poly.pdbx_seq_one_letter_code
_entity_poly.pdbx_strand_id
1 'polypeptide(L)'
;MADWRRKAACRDEDPELFFPIGNAGQATQNQVDEARAVCARCPVREACLQWALANGEDAGVWGGWTEAERRQFRRRTSARARNSVRHGAVVDEDRVAALMRGAQTRSSRADKKAAAQRLLASGKTKTEITQLLRIAWSTLQTLLKPNSSKVPQRG
;
A
#
# COMPACT_ATOMS: atom_id res chain seq x y z
N MET A 1 -24.97 5.73 3.69
CA MET A 1 -23.95 4.66 3.84
C MET A 1 -24.62 3.34 3.50
N ALA A 2 -24.25 2.70 2.39
CA ALA A 2 -24.78 1.38 2.09
C ALA A 2 -24.25 0.39 3.13
N ASP A 3 -25.15 -0.23 3.89
CA ASP A 3 -24.82 -1.25 4.88
C ASP A 3 -24.45 -2.56 4.15
N TRP A 4 -23.20 -2.64 3.69
CA TRP A 4 -22.67 -3.78 2.95
C TRP A 4 -22.82 -5.09 3.72
N ARG A 5 -22.88 -5.03 5.06
CA ARG A 5 -23.07 -6.20 5.92
C ARG A 5 -24.39 -6.91 5.64
N ARG A 6 -25.42 -6.22 5.15
CA ARG A 6 -26.72 -6.82 4.78
C ARG A 6 -26.63 -7.75 3.57
N LYS A 7 -25.62 -7.57 2.71
CA LYS A 7 -25.39 -8.39 1.51
C LYS A 7 -24.36 -9.50 1.75
N ALA A 8 -23.94 -9.73 3.00
CA ALA A 8 -22.94 -10.72 3.32
C ALA A 8 -23.54 -12.14 3.28
N ALA A 9 -22.93 -13.02 2.48
CA ALA A 9 -23.37 -14.41 2.36
C ALA A 9 -23.21 -15.22 3.66
N CYS A 10 -22.29 -14.82 4.54
CA CYS A 10 -22.08 -15.49 5.83
C CYS A 10 -23.21 -15.29 6.85
N ARG A 11 -24.21 -14.46 6.55
CA ARG A 11 -25.36 -14.24 7.44
C ARG A 11 -26.25 -15.47 7.59
N ASP A 12 -26.24 -16.34 6.59
CA ASP A 12 -27.07 -17.55 6.54
C ASP A 12 -26.28 -18.79 6.98
N GLU A 13 -25.05 -18.61 7.48
CA GLU A 13 -24.14 -19.65 7.93
C GLU A 13 -23.96 -19.60 9.45
N ASP A 14 -23.41 -20.67 10.04
CA ASP A 14 -23.05 -20.70 11.46
C ASP A 14 -21.94 -19.67 11.77
N PRO A 15 -22.14 -18.73 12.71
CA PRO A 15 -21.09 -17.81 13.15
C PRO A 15 -19.81 -18.50 13.61
N GLU A 16 -19.90 -19.65 14.29
CA GLU A 16 -18.74 -20.38 14.82
C GLU A 16 -17.78 -20.81 13.69
N LEU A 17 -18.29 -21.04 12.48
CA LEU A 17 -17.48 -21.35 11.30
C LEU A 17 -16.39 -20.30 11.05
N PHE A 18 -16.67 -19.03 11.34
CA PHE A 18 -15.76 -17.91 11.08
C PHE A 18 -14.81 -17.63 12.25
N PHE A 19 -15.00 -18.27 13.40
CA PHE A 19 -14.18 -18.09 14.60
C PHE A 19 -13.55 -19.41 15.06
N PRO A 20 -12.62 -19.98 14.27
CA PRO A 20 -11.99 -21.25 14.63
C PRO A 20 -11.23 -21.15 15.96
N ILE A 21 -11.68 -21.92 16.95
CA ILE A 21 -11.08 -22.02 18.28
C ILE A 21 -10.05 -23.15 18.25
N GLY A 22 -8.76 -22.83 18.32
CA GLY A 22 -7.73 -23.86 18.47
C GLY A 22 -6.35 -23.47 17.98
N ASN A 23 -5.37 -24.27 18.40
CA ASN A 23 -3.98 -24.17 17.98
C ASN A 23 -3.79 -25.06 16.73
N ALA A 24 -3.17 -24.49 15.70
CA ALA A 24 -2.83 -25.10 14.41
C ALA A 24 -3.00 -26.63 14.31
N GLY A 25 -4.02 -27.07 13.57
CA GLY A 25 -4.30 -28.49 13.29
C GLY A 25 -5.26 -28.64 12.10
N GLN A 26 -5.41 -29.88 11.61
CA GLN A 26 -6.21 -30.16 10.41
C GLN A 26 -7.69 -29.75 10.55
N ALA A 27 -8.28 -29.91 11.74
CA ALA A 27 -9.65 -29.49 12.01
C ALA A 27 -9.83 -27.97 11.86
N THR A 28 -8.90 -27.19 12.43
CA THR A 28 -8.86 -25.73 12.26
C THR A 28 -8.68 -25.33 10.80
N GLN A 29 -7.86 -26.07 10.05
CA GLN A 29 -7.63 -25.80 8.63
C GLN A 29 -8.88 -26.07 7.80
N ASN A 30 -9.57 -27.20 8.02
CA ASN A 30 -10.81 -27.53 7.34
C ASN A 30 -11.89 -26.46 7.59
N GLN A 31 -12.06 -26.03 8.85
CA GLN A 31 -12.99 -24.96 9.21
C GLN A 31 -12.64 -23.64 8.51
N VAL A 32 -11.36 -23.29 8.42
CA VAL A 32 -10.90 -22.10 7.69
C VAL A 32 -11.21 -22.21 6.19
N ASP A 33 -11.02 -23.40 5.60
CA ASP A 33 -11.27 -23.62 4.18
C ASP A 33 -12.78 -23.57 3.85
N GLU A 34 -13.63 -24.09 4.74
CA GLU A 34 -15.09 -23.92 4.66
C GLU A 34 -15.50 -22.44 4.77
N ALA A 35 -14.98 -21.70 5.76
CA ALA A 35 -15.22 -20.27 5.90
C ALA A 35 -14.77 -19.47 4.66
N ARG A 36 -13.64 -19.88 4.05
CA ARG A 36 -13.13 -19.30 2.81
C ARG A 36 -14.04 -19.60 1.61
N ALA A 37 -14.60 -20.80 1.53
CA ALA A 37 -15.55 -21.16 0.48
C ALA A 37 -16.80 -20.26 0.51
N VAL A 38 -17.32 -19.95 1.72
CA VAL A 38 -18.38 -18.96 1.88
C VAL A 38 -17.91 -17.57 1.43
N CYS A 39 -16.72 -17.15 1.86
CA CYS A 39 -16.18 -15.84 1.47
C CYS A 39 -15.97 -15.71 -0.04
N ALA A 40 -15.62 -16.79 -0.74
CA ALA A 40 -15.37 -16.79 -2.18
C ALA A 40 -16.63 -16.43 -3.00
N ARG A 41 -17.82 -16.83 -2.53
CA ARG A 41 -19.12 -16.49 -3.14
C ARG A 41 -19.73 -15.18 -2.62
N CYS A 42 -19.11 -14.53 -1.63
CA CYS A 42 -19.69 -13.37 -0.96
C CYS A 42 -19.46 -12.07 -1.76
N PRO A 43 -20.53 -11.33 -2.14
CA PRO A 43 -20.41 -10.13 -2.99
C PRO A 43 -19.74 -8.94 -2.28
N VAL A 44 -19.60 -8.99 -0.97
CA VAL A 44 -19.02 -7.93 -0.14
C VAL A 44 -17.66 -8.31 0.47
N ARG A 45 -17.02 -9.35 -0.07
CA ARG A 45 -15.72 -9.87 0.40
C ARG A 45 -14.65 -8.77 0.52
N GLU A 46 -14.52 -7.91 -0.49
CA GLU A 46 -13.52 -6.83 -0.48
C GLU A 46 -13.81 -5.78 0.60
N ALA A 47 -15.05 -5.30 0.68
CA ALA A 47 -15.47 -4.34 1.71
C ALA A 47 -15.30 -4.91 3.13
N CYS A 48 -15.60 -6.20 3.31
CA CYS A 48 -15.41 -6.93 4.56
C CYS A 48 -13.93 -6.96 4.99
N LEU A 49 -13.03 -7.35 4.07
CA LEU A 49 -11.60 -7.38 4.35
C LEU A 49 -11.04 -5.98 4.63
N GLN A 50 -11.44 -4.98 3.85
CA GLN A 50 -11.01 -3.60 4.05
C GLN A 50 -11.44 -3.09 5.43
N TRP A 51 -12.68 -3.34 5.83
CA TRP A 51 -13.17 -2.98 7.16
C TRP A 51 -12.36 -3.67 8.26
N ALA A 52 -12.11 -4.99 8.16
CA ALA A 52 -11.34 -5.73 9.15
C ALA A 52 -9.89 -5.23 9.25
N LEU A 53 -9.25 -4.91 8.12
CA LEU A 53 -7.89 -4.35 8.11
C LEU A 53 -7.83 -2.96 8.73
N ALA A 54 -8.82 -2.10 8.44
CA ALA A 54 -8.88 -0.73 8.95
C ALA A 54 -9.20 -0.65 10.45
N ASN A 55 -10.09 -1.53 10.94
CA ASN A 55 -10.49 -1.57 12.35
C ASN A 55 -9.55 -2.43 13.22
N GLY A 56 -8.55 -3.07 12.62
CA GLY A 56 -7.58 -3.87 13.37
C GLY A 56 -8.11 -5.22 13.86
N GLU A 57 -9.25 -5.67 13.35
CA GLU A 57 -9.92 -6.90 13.77
C GLU A 57 -8.96 -8.10 13.74
N ASP A 58 -8.82 -8.73 14.89
CA ASP A 58 -7.82 -9.76 15.16
C ASP A 58 -8.43 -11.12 15.48
N ALA A 59 -9.75 -11.26 15.56
CA ALA A 59 -10.39 -12.57 15.63
C ALA A 59 -10.95 -13.02 14.26
N GLY A 60 -11.01 -14.33 14.06
CA GLY A 60 -11.78 -14.97 12.99
C GLY A 60 -11.36 -14.71 11.54
N VAL A 61 -12.20 -15.18 10.61
CA VAL A 61 -12.03 -15.10 9.15
C VAL A 61 -12.84 -13.93 8.59
N TRP A 62 -12.15 -12.98 7.94
CA TRP A 62 -12.77 -11.78 7.37
C TRP A 62 -12.41 -11.63 5.91
N GLY A 63 -13.40 -11.58 5.02
CA GLY A 63 -13.19 -11.49 3.57
C GLY A 63 -12.30 -12.62 3.01
N GLY A 64 -12.33 -13.80 3.65
CA GLY A 64 -11.53 -14.98 3.31
C GLY A 64 -10.13 -15.00 3.92
N TRP A 65 -9.77 -14.02 4.75
CA TRP A 65 -8.45 -13.93 5.38
C TRP A 65 -8.54 -14.30 6.85
N THR A 66 -7.64 -15.16 7.30
CA THR A 66 -7.46 -15.48 8.71
C THR A 66 -6.82 -14.32 9.48
N GLU A 67 -6.92 -14.34 10.80
CA GLU A 67 -6.18 -13.43 11.69
C GLU A 67 -4.69 -13.38 11.32
N ALA A 68 -4.05 -14.55 11.19
CA ALA A 68 -2.62 -14.65 10.93
C ALA A 68 -2.21 -13.99 9.61
N GLU A 69 -3.01 -14.16 8.57
CA GLU A 69 -2.80 -13.52 7.26
C GLU A 69 -2.97 -12.01 7.35
N ARG A 70 -4.02 -11.52 8.04
CA ARG A 70 -4.22 -10.08 8.25
C ARG A 70 -3.07 -9.49 9.06
N ARG A 71 -2.61 -10.17 10.11
CA ARG A 71 -1.44 -9.78 10.93
C ARG A 71 -0.16 -9.73 10.09
N GLN A 72 0.08 -10.74 9.25
CA GLN A 72 1.24 -10.78 8.35
C GLN A 72 1.17 -9.63 7.34
N PHE A 73 0.00 -9.35 6.76
CA PHE A 73 -0.21 -8.24 5.85
C PHE A 73 0.11 -6.89 6.50
N ARG A 74 -0.46 -6.62 7.69
CA ARG A 74 -0.15 -5.39 8.45
C ARG A 74 1.35 -5.26 8.72
N ARG A 75 2.02 -6.34 9.14
CA ARG A 75 3.48 -6.34 9.36
C ARG A 75 4.26 -6.00 8.09
N ARG A 76 3.90 -6.60 6.95
CA ARG A 76 4.55 -6.36 5.65
C ARG A 76 4.32 -4.93 5.16
N THR A 77 3.09 -4.42 5.29
CA THR A 77 2.74 -3.05 4.91
C THR A 77 3.48 -2.04 5.77
N SER A 78 3.53 -2.24 7.10
CA SER A 78 4.28 -1.39 8.00
C SER A 78 5.80 -1.48 7.79
N ALA A 79 6.34 -2.67 7.49
CA ALA A 79 7.75 -2.83 7.12
C ALA A 79 8.07 -2.10 5.81
N ARG A 80 7.20 -2.21 4.80
CA ARG A 80 7.35 -1.49 3.53
C ARG A 80 7.27 0.01 3.72
N ALA A 81 6.29 0.51 4.48
CA ALA A 81 6.14 1.92 4.80
C ALA A 81 7.40 2.46 5.52
N ARG A 82 7.86 1.77 6.56
CA ARG A 82 9.11 2.12 7.25
C ARG A 82 10.33 2.09 6.32
N ASN A 83 10.41 1.10 5.44
CA ASN A 83 11.50 1.00 4.47
C ASN A 83 11.47 2.15 3.46
N SER A 84 10.28 2.52 3.00
CA SER A 84 10.04 3.68 2.12
C SER A 84 10.44 4.98 2.79
N VAL A 85 10.15 5.16 4.08
CA VAL A 85 10.60 6.33 4.86
C VAL A 85 12.12 6.32 4.99
N ARG A 86 12.72 5.21 5.44
CA ARG A 86 14.17 5.07 5.63
C ARG A 86 14.98 5.37 4.37
N HIS A 87 14.50 4.91 3.21
CA HIS A 87 15.18 5.10 1.93
C HIS A 87 14.75 6.38 1.19
N GLY A 88 13.93 7.23 1.81
CA GLY A 88 13.48 8.48 1.21
C GLY A 88 12.72 8.27 -0.10
N ALA A 89 11.85 7.26 -0.13
CA ALA A 89 10.90 7.02 -1.22
C ALA A 89 9.61 7.84 -1.06
N VAL A 90 9.32 8.31 0.14
CA VAL A 90 8.23 9.28 0.40
C VAL A 90 8.75 10.67 0.09
N VAL A 91 7.97 11.42 -0.69
CA VAL A 91 8.26 12.83 -1.04
C VAL A 91 7.86 13.73 0.13
N ASP A 92 8.78 14.59 0.53
CA ASP A 92 8.57 15.67 1.50
C ASP A 92 8.30 16.97 0.73
N GLU A 93 7.05 17.43 0.76
CA GLU A 93 6.59 18.58 -0.04
C GLU A 93 7.30 19.88 0.32
N ASP A 94 7.63 20.09 1.59
CA ASP A 94 8.35 21.28 2.05
C ASP A 94 9.78 21.28 1.51
N ARG A 95 10.44 20.11 1.51
CA ARG A 95 11.76 19.96 0.87
C ARG A 95 11.70 20.16 -0.63
N VAL A 96 10.68 19.63 -1.31
CA VAL A 96 10.49 19.87 -2.75
C VAL A 96 10.34 21.35 -3.03
N ALA A 97 9.48 22.05 -2.31
CA ALA A 97 9.29 23.49 -2.48
C ALA A 97 10.58 24.28 -2.23
N ALA A 98 11.36 23.90 -1.22
CA ALA A 98 12.68 24.48 -0.96
C ALA A 98 13.66 24.24 -2.11
N LEU A 99 13.72 23.01 -2.64
CA LEU A 99 14.54 22.66 -3.80
C LEU A 99 14.16 23.49 -5.02
N MET A 100 12.86 23.66 -5.32
CA MET A 100 12.37 24.46 -6.44
C MET A 100 12.82 25.93 -6.37
N ARG A 101 13.06 26.45 -5.16
CA ARG A 101 13.60 27.80 -4.90
C ARG A 101 15.14 27.86 -4.89
N GLY A 102 15.83 26.76 -5.18
CA GLY A 102 17.29 26.67 -5.19
C GLY A 102 17.92 26.49 -3.81
N ALA A 103 17.14 26.14 -2.77
CA ALA A 103 17.68 25.92 -1.43
C ALA A 103 18.51 24.62 -1.38
N GLN A 104 19.66 24.68 -0.71
CA GLN A 104 20.53 23.52 -0.51
C GLN A 104 20.15 22.77 0.77
N THR A 105 19.07 21.99 0.70
CA THR A 105 18.57 21.18 1.81
C THR A 105 18.97 19.71 1.68
N ARG A 106 19.14 19.01 2.81
CA ARG A 106 19.24 17.55 2.81
C ARG A 106 17.92 16.97 2.32
N SER A 107 17.92 16.47 1.09
CA SER A 107 16.72 15.99 0.39
C SER A 107 16.93 14.60 -0.19
N SER A 108 15.88 13.80 -0.15
CA SER A 108 15.89 12.43 -0.66
C SER A 108 15.96 12.39 -2.19
N ARG A 109 16.19 11.20 -2.74
CA ARG A 109 16.11 10.99 -4.19
C ARG A 109 14.69 11.23 -4.72
N ALA A 110 13.65 10.87 -3.95
CA ALA A 110 12.27 11.11 -4.32
C ALA A 110 11.96 12.62 -4.37
N ASP A 111 12.42 13.39 -3.38
CA ASP A 111 12.27 14.85 -3.34
C ASP A 111 12.92 15.50 -4.56
N LYS A 112 14.17 15.11 -4.87
CA LYS A 112 14.89 15.62 -6.05
C LYS A 112 14.17 15.26 -7.36
N LYS A 113 13.60 14.06 -7.46
CA LYS A 113 12.82 13.63 -8.62
C LYS A 113 11.56 14.47 -8.79
N ALA A 114 10.79 14.63 -7.71
CA ALA A 114 9.56 15.42 -7.72
C ALA A 114 9.84 16.88 -8.08
N ALA A 115 10.89 17.48 -7.50
CA ALA A 115 11.33 18.82 -7.86
C ALA A 115 11.71 18.91 -9.35
N ALA A 116 12.56 18.02 -9.85
CA ALA A 116 12.96 18.01 -11.26
C ALA A 116 11.76 17.89 -12.22
N GLN A 117 10.79 17.03 -11.91
CA GLN A 117 9.57 16.86 -12.72
C GLN A 117 8.70 18.12 -12.72
N ARG A 118 8.54 18.78 -11.57
CA ARG A 118 7.76 20.03 -11.46
C ARG A 118 8.44 21.19 -12.17
N LEU A 119 9.77 21.30 -12.09
CA LEU A 119 10.53 22.33 -12.83
C LEU A 119 10.38 22.15 -14.35
N LEU A 120 10.41 20.90 -14.83
CA LEU A 120 10.14 20.62 -16.25
C LEU A 120 8.72 21.01 -16.64
N ALA A 121 7.73 20.66 -15.82
CA ALA A 121 6.33 21.00 -16.08
C ALA A 121 6.09 22.52 -16.06
N SER A 122 6.87 23.28 -15.29
CA SER A 122 6.85 24.74 -15.29
C SER A 122 7.68 25.38 -16.42
N GLY A 123 8.16 24.60 -17.39
CA GLY A 123 8.87 25.09 -18.57
C GLY A 123 10.38 25.30 -18.39
N LYS A 124 10.99 24.91 -17.26
CA LYS A 124 12.45 25.00 -17.12
C LYS A 124 13.15 23.95 -17.95
N THR A 125 14.27 24.34 -18.54
CA THR A 125 15.17 23.46 -19.28
C THR A 125 15.93 22.54 -18.32
N LYS A 126 16.43 21.42 -18.85
CA LYS A 126 17.22 20.47 -18.06
C LYS A 126 18.50 21.09 -17.50
N THR A 127 19.12 22.04 -18.21
CA THR A 127 20.30 22.78 -17.75
C THR A 127 19.97 23.64 -16.53
N GLU A 128 18.91 24.45 -16.60
CA GLU A 128 18.43 25.25 -15.47
C GLU A 128 18.12 24.37 -14.25
N ILE A 129 17.56 23.18 -14.47
CA ILE A 129 17.26 22.23 -13.40
C ILE A 129 18.54 21.69 -12.75
N THR A 130 19.55 21.27 -13.54
CA THR A 130 20.83 20.81 -12.98
C THR A 130 21.53 21.88 -12.15
N GLN A 131 21.50 23.14 -12.61
CA GLN A 131 22.07 24.28 -11.89
C GLN A 131 21.31 24.54 -10.59
N LEU A 132 19.98 24.60 -10.64
CA LEU A 132 19.13 24.92 -9.51
C LEU A 132 19.16 23.84 -8.42
N LEU A 133 19.18 22.56 -8.81
CA LEU A 133 19.29 21.44 -7.88
C LEU A 133 20.75 21.10 -7.50
N ARG A 134 21.73 21.76 -8.12
CA ARG A 134 23.18 21.52 -7.97
C ARG A 134 23.54 20.03 -8.10
N ILE A 135 23.03 19.40 -9.16
CA ILE A 135 23.28 17.99 -9.47
C ILE A 135 23.93 17.83 -10.84
N ALA A 136 24.69 16.75 -11.02
CA ALA A 136 25.22 16.37 -12.32
C ALA A 136 24.10 15.99 -13.30
N TRP A 137 24.34 16.18 -14.59
CA TRP A 137 23.42 15.79 -15.67
C TRP A 137 23.01 14.31 -15.61
N SER A 138 23.96 13.40 -15.35
CA SER A 138 23.72 11.96 -15.18
C SER A 138 22.73 11.67 -14.04
N THR A 139 22.78 12.46 -12.98
CA THR A 139 21.85 12.35 -11.85
C THR A 139 20.45 12.77 -12.29
N LEU A 140 20.32 13.91 -12.98
CA LEU A 140 19.03 14.39 -13.51
C LEU A 140 18.41 13.36 -14.46
N GLN A 141 19.19 12.83 -15.41
CA GLN A 141 18.73 11.77 -16.31
C GLN A 141 18.18 10.58 -15.52
N THR A 142 18.90 10.12 -14.49
CA THR A 142 18.48 8.94 -13.71
C THR A 142 17.24 9.22 -12.85
N LEU A 143 17.02 10.46 -12.40
CA LEU A 143 15.80 10.84 -11.68
C LEU A 143 14.58 10.81 -12.61
N LEU A 144 14.75 11.29 -13.84
CA LEU A 144 13.67 11.41 -14.82
C LEU A 144 13.35 10.10 -15.56
N LYS A 145 14.16 9.04 -15.40
CA LYS A 145 13.83 7.72 -15.96
C LYS A 145 12.42 7.29 -15.49
N PRO A 146 11.54 6.87 -16.41
CA PRO A 146 10.26 6.28 -16.04
C PRO A 146 10.53 5.07 -15.15
N ASN A 147 9.80 4.98 -14.04
CA ASN A 147 9.99 3.90 -13.08
C ASN A 147 9.47 2.61 -13.74
N SER A 148 10.32 1.66 -14.10
CA SER A 148 9.95 0.38 -14.74
C SER A 148 9.25 -0.61 -13.78
N SER A 149 8.61 -0.09 -12.72
CA SER A 149 7.95 -0.89 -11.69
C SER A 149 6.47 -1.08 -12.02
N LYS A 150 6.20 -2.18 -12.75
CA LYS A 150 4.99 -3.03 -12.74
C LYS A 150 3.63 -2.31 -12.76
N VAL A 151 3.05 -2.21 -13.95
CA VAL A 151 1.59 -2.34 -14.11
C VAL A 151 1.25 -3.82 -13.86
N PRO A 152 0.45 -4.19 -12.85
CA PRO A 152 -0.19 -5.50 -12.87
C PRO A 152 -1.19 -5.48 -14.03
N GLN A 153 -0.87 -6.16 -15.12
CA GLN A 153 -1.82 -6.52 -16.16
C GLN A 153 -2.88 -7.39 -15.46
N ARG A 154 -4.04 -6.81 -15.16
CA ARG A 154 -5.25 -7.61 -14.87
C ARG A 154 -5.72 -8.13 -16.22
N GLY A 155 -5.42 -9.40 -16.48
CA GLY A 155 -6.20 -10.22 -17.42
C GLY A 155 -7.41 -10.80 -16.71
#